data_AF-A0A3M4PPA0-F1
#
_entry.id   AF-A0A3M4PPA0-F1
#
_cell.length_a   1.000
_cell.length_b   1.000
_cell.length_c   1.000
_cell.angle_alpha   90.00
_cell.angle_beta   90.00
_cell.angle_gamma   90.00
#
_symmetry.space_group_name_H-M   'P 1'
#
loop_
_entity.id
_entity.type
_entity.pdbx_description
1 polymer ?
#
loop_
_entity_poly.entity_id
_entity_poly.type
_entity_poly.pdbx_seq_one_letter_code
_entity_poly.pdbx_strand_id
1 'polypeptide(L)'
;MGLFGTVWGIMEALQSIGVTGSASLEAVAGPIGHALVATGVGIAVAVPAVLIYNFFLRRLKLAVADMDDFAHDFDALAQRSAFAVTRQPIASKNGHAVREAS
;
A
#
# COMPACT_ATOMS: atom_id res chain seq x y z
N MET A 1 -9.92 -17.02 11.16
CA MET A 1 -9.35 -18.35 11.48
C MET A 1 -9.41 -18.66 12.98
N GLY A 2 -8.82 -17.87 13.88
CA GLY A 2 -8.82 -18.19 15.33
C GLY A 2 -10.22 -18.28 15.97
N LEU A 3 -11.08 -17.28 15.75
CA LEU A 3 -12.48 -17.29 16.21
C LEU A 3 -13.30 -18.45 15.61
N PHE A 4 -13.03 -18.81 14.35
CA PHE A 4 -13.72 -19.93 13.72
C PHE A 4 -13.35 -21.26 14.41
N GLY A 5 -12.06 -21.46 14.73
CA GLY A 5 -11.61 -22.63 15.47
C GLY A 5 -12.21 -22.73 16.88
N THR A 6 -12.45 -21.59 17.53
CA THR A 6 -13.10 -21.59 18.86
C THR A 6 -14.57 -21.97 18.76
N VAL A 7 -15.28 -21.45 17.77
CA VAL A 7 -16.69 -21.79 17.52
C VAL A 7 -16.83 -23.27 17.18
N TRP A 8 -15.94 -23.81 16.35
CA TRP A 8 -15.95 -25.23 15.99
C TRP A 8 -15.70 -26.13 17.21
N GLY A 9 -14.67 -25.85 18.01
CA GLY A 9 -14.35 -26.65 19.20
C GLY A 9 -15.47 -26.62 20.25
N ILE A 10 -16.14 -25.48 20.43
CA ILE A 10 -17.30 -25.39 21.33
C ILE A 10 -18.50 -26.15 20.76
N MET A 11 -18.74 -26.06 19.45
CA MET A 11 -19.82 -26.81 18.80
C MET A 11 -19.63 -28.33 18.97
N GLU A 12 -18.41 -28.83 18.78
CA GLU A 12 -18.06 -30.24 18.97
C GLU A 12 -18.25 -30.70 20.43
N ALA A 13 -17.90 -29.84 21.40
CA ALA A 13 -18.16 -30.08 22.82
C ALA A 13 -19.66 -30.20 23.12
N LEU A 14 -20.47 -29.27 22.61
CA LEU A 14 -21.91 -29.25 22.81
C LEU A 14 -22.61 -30.43 22.13
N GLN A 15 -22.12 -30.86 20.97
CA GLN A 15 -22.63 -32.03 20.26
C GLN A 15 -22.33 -33.32 21.05
N SER A 16 -21.13 -33.45 21.61
CA SER A 16 -20.76 -34.57 22.48
C SER A 16 -21.64 -34.64 23.75
N ILE A 17 -21.90 -33.49 24.39
CA ILE A 17 -22.78 -33.41 25.56
C ILE A 17 -24.22 -33.78 25.18
N GLY A 18 -24.70 -33.35 24.01
CA GLY A 18 -26.05 -33.67 23.53
C GLY A 18 -26.28 -35.15 23.28
N VAL A 19 -25.23 -35.90 22.89
CA VAL A 19 -25.29 -37.36 22.69
C VAL A 19 -25.13 -38.14 24.00
N THR A 20 -24.23 -37.71 24.88
CA THR A 20 -23.95 -38.42 26.15
C THR A 20 -24.94 -38.07 27.26
N GLY A 21 -25.64 -36.93 27.16
CA GLY A 21 -26.59 -36.46 28.16
C GLY A 21 -25.96 -35.99 29.48
N SER A 22 -24.63 -36.07 29.62
CA SER A 22 -23.90 -35.65 30.81
C SER A 22 -22.93 -34.51 30.49
N ALA A 23 -23.11 -33.38 31.15
CA ALA A 23 -22.15 -32.26 31.11
C ALA A 23 -21.15 -32.42 32.26
N SER A 24 -20.18 -33.33 32.13
CA SER A 24 -19.06 -33.45 33.07
C SER A 24 -17.91 -32.53 32.68
N LEU A 25 -17.09 -32.10 33.66
CA LEU A 25 -15.96 -31.21 33.40
C LEU A 25 -14.94 -31.86 32.45
N GLU A 26 -14.70 -33.17 32.59
CA GLU A 26 -13.88 -33.95 31.65
C GLU A 26 -14.39 -33.87 30.21
N ALA A 27 -15.71 -33.85 30.00
CA ALA A 27 -16.31 -33.79 28.66
C ALA A 27 -16.09 -32.44 27.96
N VAL A 28 -15.88 -31.35 28.72
CA VAL A 28 -15.76 -29.99 28.15
C VAL A 28 -14.33 -29.44 28.19
N ALA A 29 -13.48 -29.92 29.11
CA ALA A 29 -12.13 -29.39 29.31
C ALA A 29 -11.22 -29.56 28.08
N GLY A 30 -11.29 -30.71 27.39
CA GLY A 30 -10.48 -30.99 26.19
C GLY A 30 -10.82 -30.05 25.01
N PRO A 31 -12.06 -30.05 24.51
CA PRO A 31 -12.45 -29.21 23.37
C PRO A 31 -12.25 -27.70 23.60
N ILE A 32 -12.50 -27.22 24.83
CA ILE A 32 -12.27 -25.81 25.19
C ILE A 32 -10.77 -25.47 25.16
N GLY A 33 -9.89 -26.38 25.59
CA GLY A 33 -8.44 -26.21 25.48
C GLY A 33 -7.98 -26.00 24.04
N HIS A 34 -8.48 -26.81 23.11
CA HIS A 34 -8.18 -26.65 21.67
C HIS A 34 -8.71 -25.33 21.10
N ALA A 35 -9.87 -24.87 21.56
CA ALA A 35 -10.40 -23.56 21.19
C ALA A 35 -9.48 -22.39 21.64
N LEU A 36 -8.93 -22.45 22.85
CA LEU A 36 -8.00 -21.42 23.34
C LEU A 36 -6.70 -21.37 22.51
N VAL A 37 -6.15 -22.53 22.14
CA VAL A 37 -4.97 -22.61 21.27
C VAL A 37 -5.26 -21.99 19.90
N ALA A 38 -6.45 -22.22 19.33
CA ALA A 38 -6.84 -21.61 18.05
C ALA A 38 -6.83 -20.07 18.11
N THR A 39 -7.22 -19.48 19.23
CA THR A 39 -7.14 -18.02 19.45
C THR A 39 -5.69 -17.55 19.54
N GLY A 40 -4.86 -18.25 20.32
CA GLY A 40 -3.44 -17.92 20.47
C GLY A 40 -2.69 -17.95 19.13
N VAL A 41 -2.93 -18.99 18.32
CA VAL A 41 -2.35 -19.10 16.96
C VAL A 41 -2.89 -17.99 16.05
N GLY A 42 -4.18 -17.68 16.13
CA GLY A 42 -4.78 -16.59 15.35
C GLY A 42 -4.10 -15.24 15.61
N ILE A 43 -3.84 -14.91 16.87
CA ILE A 43 -3.13 -13.68 17.25
C ILE A 43 -1.67 -13.74 16.82
N ALA A 44 -0.99 -14.88 17.03
CA ALA A 44 0.41 -15.06 16.69
C ALA A 44 0.69 -14.85 15.19
N VAL A 45 -0.27 -15.19 14.32
CA VAL A 45 -0.19 -14.93 12.87
C VAL A 45 -0.63 -13.51 12.52
N ALA A 46 -1.66 -12.98 13.18
CA ALA A 46 -2.24 -11.67 12.84
C ALA A 46 -1.28 -10.50 13.15
N VAL A 47 -0.61 -10.51 14.31
CA VAL A 47 0.23 -9.38 14.74
C VAL A 47 1.42 -9.17 13.79
N PRO A 48 2.24 -10.19 13.46
CA PRO A 48 3.34 -10.01 12.51
C PRO A 48 2.86 -9.60 11.11
N ALA A 49 1.75 -10.16 10.62
CA ALA A 49 1.22 -9.83 9.31
C ALA A 49 0.89 -8.34 9.19
N VAL A 50 0.23 -7.75 10.20
CA VAL A 50 -0.13 -6.32 10.21
C VAL A 50 1.11 -5.44 10.35
N LEU A 51 2.09 -5.82 11.17
CA LEU A 51 3.34 -5.08 11.32
C LEU A 51 4.11 -4.99 10.00
N ILE A 52 4.25 -6.13 9.31
CA ILE A 52 4.95 -6.21 8.02
C ILE A 52 4.20 -5.40 6.96
N TYR A 53 2.87 -5.54 6.89
CA TYR A 53 2.04 -4.78 5.97
C TYR A 53 2.21 -3.25 6.17
N ASN A 54 2.14 -2.78 7.40
CA ASN A 54 2.33 -1.36 7.71
C ASN A 54 3.74 -0.87 7.39
N PHE A 55 4.77 -1.70 7.62
CA PHE A 55 6.14 -1.39 7.26
C PHE A 55 6.30 -1.17 5.75
N PHE A 56 5.77 -2.09 4.94
CA PHE A 56 5.85 -1.97 3.48
C PHE A 56 4.98 -0.84 2.93
N LEU A 57 3.79 -0.62 3.50
CA LEU A 57 2.95 0.52 3.13
C LEU A 57 3.67 1.85 3.31
N ARG A 58 4.37 2.04 4.44
CA ARG A 58 5.12 3.26 4.69
C ARG A 58 6.22 3.45 3.65
N ARG A 59 6.95 2.39 3.31
CA ARG A 59 7.99 2.44 2.28
C ARG A 59 7.42 2.74 0.89
N LEU A 60 6.29 2.13 0.54
CA LEU A 60 5.61 2.38 -0.72
C LEU A 60 5.19 3.85 -0.83
N LYS A 61 4.63 4.44 0.22
CA LYS A 61 4.26 5.86 0.23
C LYS A 61 5.44 6.78 -0.01
N LEU A 62 6.60 6.48 0.58
CA LEU A 62 7.83 7.25 0.34
C LEU A 62 8.29 7.12 -1.11
N ALA A 63 8.33 5.90 -1.65
CA ALA A 63 8.73 5.68 -3.04
C ALA A 63 7.78 6.36 -4.05
N VAL A 64 6.48 6.43 -3.74
CA VAL A 64 5.51 7.18 -4.55
C VAL A 64 5.77 8.68 -4.45
N ALA A 65 6.03 9.21 -3.25
CA ALA A 65 6.36 10.62 -3.09
C ALA A 65 7.63 11.01 -3.88
N ASP A 66 8.68 10.19 -3.82
CA ASP A 66 9.91 10.42 -4.60
C ASP A 66 9.63 10.43 -6.12
N MET A 67 8.69 9.59 -6.58
CA MET A 67 8.30 9.53 -7.98
C MET A 67 7.44 10.74 -8.41
N ASP A 68 6.57 11.23 -7.52
CA ASP A 68 5.80 12.46 -7.74
C ASP A 68 6.73 13.70 -7.79
N ASP A 69 7.75 13.75 -6.94
CA ASP A 69 8.77 14.81 -6.96
C ASP A 69 9.55 14.78 -8.28
N PHE A 70 9.99 13.59 -8.72
CA PHE A 70 10.65 13.42 -10.02
C PHE A 70 9.76 13.86 -11.19
N ALA A 71 8.47 13.54 -11.16
CA ALA A 71 7.53 13.95 -12.20
C ALA A 71 7.37 15.48 -12.26
N HIS A 72 7.31 16.16 -11.10
CA HIS A 72 7.27 17.62 -11.05
C HIS A 72 8.54 18.26 -11.60
N ASP A 73 9.72 17.74 -11.23
CA ASP A 73 10.99 18.24 -11.76
C ASP A 73 11.10 18.04 -13.27
N PHE A 74 10.62 16.90 -13.77
CA PHE A 74 10.56 16.62 -15.20
C PHE A 74 9.65 17.59 -15.95
N ASP A 75 8.44 17.85 -15.45
CA ASP A 75 7.51 18.82 -16.05
C ASP A 75 8.09 20.23 -16.05
N ALA A 76 8.70 20.65 -14.93
CA ALA A 76 9.37 21.94 -14.83
C ALA A 76 10.53 22.08 -15.85
N LEU A 77 11.30 21.01 -16.07
CA LEU A 77 12.37 20.99 -17.07
C LEU A 77 11.83 21.01 -18.50
N ALA A 78 10.76 20.26 -18.78
CA ALA A 78 10.11 20.22 -20.09
C ALA A 78 9.56 21.60 -20.48
N GLN A 79 8.90 22.30 -19.55
CA GLN A 79 8.40 23.66 -19.75
C GLN A 79 9.53 24.67 -19.99
N ARG A 80 10.64 24.57 -19.25
CA ARG A 80 11.83 25.43 -19.46
C ARG A 80 12.46 25.21 -20.83
N SER A 81 12.56 23.95 -21.26
CA SER A 81 13.16 23.58 -22.55
C SER A 81 12.29 23.99 -23.74
N ALA A 82 10.96 23.97 -23.57
CA ALA A 82 10.00 24.36 -24.60
C ALA A 82 9.95 25.88 -24.86
N PHE A 83 10.54 26.73 -24.00
CA PHE A 83 10.52 28.20 -24.17
C PHE A 83 11.74 28.79 -24.89
N ALA A 84 12.76 27.99 -25.25
CA ALA A 84 13.93 28.48 -25.98
C ALA A 84 13.69 28.58 -27.50
N VAL A 85 12.62 29.25 -27.93
CA VAL A 85 12.55 29.79 -29.30
C VAL A 85 13.25 31.14 -29.26
N THR A 86 14.57 31.14 -29.44
CA THR A 86 15.33 32.35 -29.73
C THR A 86 14.81 32.90 -31.07
N ARG A 87 13.80 33.78 -31.02
CA ARG A 87 13.51 34.69 -32.13
C ARG A 87 14.74 35.56 -32.30
N GLN A 88 15.57 35.21 -33.26
CA GLN A 88 16.71 36.02 -33.68
C GLN A 88 16.14 37.37 -34.18
N PRO A 89 16.47 38.52 -33.55
CA PRO A 89 16.08 39.79 -34.11
C PRO A 89 16.87 39.98 -35.40
N ILE A 90 16.16 39.98 -36.53
CA ILE A 90 16.73 40.19 -37.85
C ILE A 90 17.20 41.65 -37.89
N ALA A 91 18.46 41.89 -37.55
CA ALA A 91 19.11 43.18 -37.67
C ALA A 91 19.41 43.45 -39.15
N SER A 92 18.43 43.95 -39.90
CA SER A 92 18.68 44.51 -41.23
C SER A 92 19.02 45.99 -41.10
N LYS A 93 20.31 46.29 -41.33
CA LYS A 93 20.93 47.61 -41.31
C LYS A 93 20.22 48.58 -42.26
N ASN A 94 19.79 49.72 -41.74
CA ASN A 94 19.63 50.93 -42.54
C ASN A 94 21.02 51.44 -42.94
N GLY A 95 21.27 51.61 -44.24
CA GLY A 95 22.48 52.29 -44.70
C GLY A 95 22.70 52.27 -46.21
N HIS A 96 22.29 53.38 -46.84
CA HIS A 96 23.05 54.08 -47.89
C HIS A 96 23.65 53.26 -49.05
N ALA A 97 22.94 53.16 -50.18
CA ALA A 97 23.56 53.04 -51.50
C ALA A 97 22.53 53.18 -52.65
N VAL A 98 21.96 54.36 -52.87
CA VAL A 98 21.51 54.76 -54.22
C VAL A 98 21.78 56.27 -54.38
N ARG A 99 23.06 56.63 -54.40
CA ARG A 99 23.54 57.69 -55.28
C ARG A 99 24.14 56.96 -56.48
N GLU A 100 23.98 57.55 -57.66
CA GLU A 100 24.61 57.15 -58.93
C GLU A 100 23.92 56.01 -59.69
N ALA A 101 22.97 56.37 -60.56
CA ALA A 101 23.07 56.08 -62.00
C ALA A 101 21.93 56.79 -62.77
N SER A 102 22.36 57.77 -63.57
CA SER A 102 21.72 58.31 -64.79
C SER A 102 20.42 59.10 -64.68
#